data_AF-A0A699Z4G5-F1
#
_entry.id   AF-A0A699Z4G5-F1
#
_cell.length_a   1.000
_cell.length_b   1.000
_cell.length_c   1.000
_cell.angle_alpha   90.00
_cell.angle_beta   90.00
_cell.angle_gamma   90.00
#
_symmetry.space_group_name_H-M   'P 1'
#
loop_
_entity.id
_entity.type
_entity.pdbx_description
1 polymer ?
#
loop_
_entity_poly.entity_id
_entity_poly.type
_entity_poly.pdbx_seq_one_letter_code
_entity_poly.pdbx_strand_id
1 'polypeptide(L)'
;MSSLAAARADNFYYAPDFDPDKHGTLNKYNGQHALRDRAKNIDKGILVIRFEVPFHIWCTKCGEKIAQGERFNADKRGIGHYHSTRIWQFSMRHHCGCIITIQSDPKHCDYIVVEGAKKKVEGVQSAAEAGVIELTDDAEKERLLKDPIYRHS
;
A
#
# COMPACT_ATOMS: atom_id res chain seq x y z
N MET A 1 -3.89 -20.81 -18.78
CA MET A 1 -2.74 -20.75 -19.71
C MET A 1 -2.79 -19.41 -20.45
N SER A 2 -2.10 -18.39 -19.93
CA SER A 2 -1.91 -17.12 -20.66
C SER A 2 -0.71 -17.33 -21.58
N SER A 3 -0.93 -17.50 -22.88
CA SER A 3 0.16 -17.66 -23.84
C SER A 3 0.99 -16.38 -23.92
N LEU A 4 2.32 -16.55 -24.02
CA LEU A 4 3.31 -15.48 -24.23
C LEU A 4 3.00 -14.59 -25.45
N ALA A 5 2.13 -15.04 -26.35
CA ALA A 5 1.68 -14.30 -27.52
C ALA A 5 0.94 -12.98 -27.19
N ALA A 6 0.33 -12.83 -26.01
CA ALA A 6 -0.58 -11.71 -25.74
C ALA A 6 0.08 -10.42 -25.20
N ALA A 7 1.34 -10.47 -24.72
CA ALA A 7 1.95 -9.30 -24.08
C ALA A 7 2.43 -8.23 -25.08
N ARG A 8 2.70 -8.63 -26.33
CA ARG A 8 3.08 -7.78 -27.47
C ARG A 8 2.57 -8.40 -28.78
N ALA A 9 1.28 -8.73 -28.83
CA ALA A 9 0.68 -9.20 -30.08
C ALA A 9 0.52 -8.00 -31.02
N ASP A 10 1.19 -8.04 -32.16
CA ASP A 10 0.99 -7.05 -33.24
C ASP A 10 -0.34 -7.26 -33.96
N ASN A 11 -0.94 -8.46 -33.85
CA ASN A 11 -2.20 -8.80 -34.48
C ASN A 11 -3.17 -9.47 -33.48
N PHE A 12 -4.16 -8.71 -33.03
CA PHE A 12 -5.33 -9.25 -32.35
C PHE A 12 -6.36 -9.72 -33.38
N TYR A 13 -7.03 -10.84 -33.10
CA TYR A 13 -8.18 -11.25 -33.90
C TYR A 13 -9.34 -10.28 -33.63
N TYR A 14 -9.80 -9.62 -34.69
CA TYR A 14 -11.02 -8.80 -34.68
C TYR A 14 -12.12 -9.58 -35.39
N ALA A 15 -13.30 -9.65 -34.78
CA ALA A 15 -14.44 -10.31 -35.40
C ALA A 15 -14.86 -9.54 -36.68
N PRO A 16 -15.40 -10.21 -37.71
CA PRO A 16 -15.75 -9.55 -38.97
C PRO A 16 -16.78 -8.41 -38.83
N ASP A 17 -17.57 -8.44 -37.76
CA ASP A 17 -18.57 -7.44 -37.38
C ASP A 17 -18.04 -6.37 -36.41
N PHE A 18 -16.80 -6.50 -35.92
CA PHE A 18 -16.20 -5.51 -35.03
C PHE A 18 -15.74 -4.27 -35.80
N ASP A 19 -16.43 -3.16 -35.55
CA ASP A 19 -16.09 -1.82 -36.02
C ASP A 19 -15.49 -0.96 -34.87
N PRO A 20 -14.23 -0.51 -34.94
CA PRO A 20 -13.58 0.27 -33.89
C PRO A 20 -14.31 1.57 -33.54
N ASP A 21 -14.92 2.25 -34.50
CA ASP A 21 -15.59 3.54 -34.28
C ASP A 21 -16.92 3.36 -33.52
N LYS A 22 -17.60 2.23 -33.73
CA LYS A 22 -18.88 1.92 -33.08
C LYS A 22 -18.70 1.20 -31.75
N HIS A 23 -17.80 0.23 -31.69
CA HIS A 23 -17.65 -0.67 -30.54
C HIS A 23 -16.51 -0.25 -29.60
N GLY A 24 -15.61 0.63 -30.05
CA GLY A 24 -14.49 1.14 -29.27
C GLY A 24 -13.40 0.08 -29.06
N THR A 25 -13.40 -0.55 -27.88
CA THR A 25 -12.38 -1.57 -27.54
C THR A 25 -12.94 -2.98 -27.69
N LEU A 26 -12.07 -3.93 -28.03
CA LEU A 26 -12.44 -5.35 -28.13
C LEU A 26 -13.01 -5.90 -26.81
N ASN A 27 -12.53 -5.39 -25.67
CA ASN A 27 -13.09 -5.72 -24.35
C ASN A 27 -14.56 -5.31 -24.23
N LYS A 28 -14.90 -4.10 -24.67
CA LYS A 28 -16.27 -3.58 -24.63
C LYS A 28 -17.18 -4.35 -25.60
N TYR A 29 -16.69 -4.68 -26.79
CA TYR A 29 -17.40 -5.55 -27.74
C TYR A 29 -17.70 -6.93 -27.14
N ASN A 30 -16.74 -7.53 -26.43
CA ASN A 30 -16.92 -8.80 -25.75
C ASN A 30 -17.69 -8.71 -24.42
N GLY A 31 -18.19 -7.53 -24.03
CA GLY A 31 -18.87 -7.31 -22.75
C GLY A 31 -17.99 -7.51 -21.51
N GLN A 32 -16.66 -7.47 -21.67
CA GLN A 32 -15.70 -7.69 -20.58
C GLN A 32 -15.11 -6.37 -20.09
N HIS A 33 -14.94 -6.25 -18.77
CA HIS A 33 -14.19 -5.14 -18.18
C HIS A 33 -12.68 -5.32 -18.44
N ALA A 34 -11.95 -4.22 -18.68
CA ALA A 34 -10.50 -4.27 -18.95
C ALA A 34 -9.70 -4.93 -17.80
N LEU A 35 -10.13 -4.71 -16.56
CA LEU A 35 -9.54 -5.31 -15.36
C LEU A 35 -10.12 -6.70 -15.00
N ARG A 36 -11.05 -7.21 -15.82
CA ARG A 36 -11.69 -8.53 -15.68
C ARG A 36 -12.19 -8.79 -14.25
N ASP A 37 -11.86 -9.96 -13.70
CA ASP A 37 -12.25 -10.43 -12.37
C ASP A 37 -11.85 -9.50 -11.22
N ARG A 38 -10.86 -8.62 -11.41
CA ARG A 38 -10.45 -7.68 -10.37
C ARG A 38 -11.47 -6.57 -10.16
N ALA A 39 -12.26 -6.28 -11.18
CA ALA A 39 -13.30 -5.26 -11.17
C ALA A 39 -14.70 -5.82 -10.89
N LYS A 40 -14.82 -7.02 -10.32
CA LYS A 40 -16.12 -7.63 -9.96
C LYS A 40 -17.03 -6.72 -9.13
N ASN A 41 -16.45 -5.88 -8.26
CA ASN A 41 -17.18 -4.98 -7.37
C ASN A 41 -16.91 -3.51 -7.70
N ILE A 42 -16.62 -3.19 -8.96
CA ILE A 42 -16.28 -1.82 -9.37
C ILE A 42 -17.45 -0.85 -9.19
N ASP A 43 -18.69 -1.33 -9.32
CA ASP A 43 -19.91 -0.54 -9.07
C ASP A 43 -19.98 -0.03 -7.62
N LYS A 44 -19.35 -0.76 -6.69
CA LYS A 44 -19.24 -0.38 -5.26
C LYS A 44 -17.98 0.44 -4.98
N GLY A 45 -17.20 0.78 -6.01
CA GLY A 45 -15.90 1.45 -5.89
C GLY A 45 -14.80 0.56 -5.31
N ILE A 46 -14.96 -0.77 -5.35
CA ILE A 46 -14.00 -1.72 -4.80
C ILE A 46 -13.22 -2.40 -5.93
N LEU A 47 -11.89 -2.33 -5.86
CA LEU A 47 -11.00 -3.01 -6.79
C LEU A 47 -10.14 -4.04 -6.04
N VAL A 48 -10.14 -5.28 -6.53
CA VAL A 48 -9.25 -6.32 -5.97
C VAL A 48 -7.83 -6.09 -6.46
N ILE A 49 -6.89 -5.90 -5.54
CA ILE A 49 -5.47 -5.70 -5.81
C ILE A 49 -4.61 -6.72 -5.07
N ARG A 50 -3.40 -6.96 -5.57
CA ARG A 50 -2.38 -7.66 -4.79
C ARG A 50 -1.61 -6.63 -3.98
N PHE A 51 -1.73 -6.70 -2.67
CA PHE A 51 -1.17 -5.75 -1.71
C PHE A 51 -0.07 -6.45 -0.90
N GLU A 52 1.07 -5.79 -0.75
CA GLU A 52 2.18 -6.26 0.08
C GLU A 52 2.13 -5.47 1.39
N VAL A 53 2.18 -6.16 2.53
CA VAL A 53 2.03 -5.48 3.83
C VAL A 53 3.25 -4.59 4.08
N PRO A 54 3.08 -3.28 4.37
CA PRO A 54 4.19 -2.32 4.43
C PRO A 54 5.09 -2.46 5.65
N PHE A 55 4.62 -3.08 6.73
CA PHE A 55 5.39 -3.30 7.97
C PHE A 55 4.90 -4.56 8.69
N HIS A 56 5.66 -5.01 9.68
CA HIS A 56 5.26 -6.14 10.52
C HIS A 56 3.97 -5.84 11.31
N ILE A 57 2.99 -6.72 11.21
CA ILE A 57 1.72 -6.61 11.95
C ILE A 57 1.42 -7.91 12.70
N TRP A 58 0.68 -7.79 13.80
CA TRP A 58 0.19 -8.90 14.60
C TRP A 58 -1.33 -9.00 14.46
N CYS A 59 -1.83 -10.16 14.03
CA CYS A 59 -3.26 -10.40 13.95
C CYS A 59 -3.89 -10.42 15.35
N THR A 60 -4.98 -9.69 15.57
CA THR A 60 -5.64 -9.66 16.89
C THR A 60 -6.38 -10.95 17.24
N LYS A 61 -6.76 -11.76 16.24
CA LYS A 61 -7.55 -12.98 16.44
C LYS A 61 -6.69 -14.21 16.73
N CYS A 62 -5.68 -14.49 15.90
CA CYS A 62 -4.82 -15.67 16.05
C CYS A 62 -3.46 -15.36 16.70
N GLY A 63 -3.11 -14.08 16.87
CA GLY A 63 -1.81 -13.70 17.43
C GLY A 63 -0.61 -13.99 16.52
N GLU A 64 -0.83 -14.40 15.27
CA GLU A 64 0.26 -14.68 14.34
C GLU A 64 0.84 -13.37 13.78
N LYS A 65 2.15 -13.39 13.55
CA LYS A 65 2.90 -12.28 12.97
C LYS A 65 2.84 -12.40 11.44
N ILE A 66 2.37 -11.35 10.79
CA ILE A 66 2.44 -11.17 9.35
C ILE A 66 3.72 -10.39 9.03
N ALA A 67 4.51 -10.91 8.12
CA ALA A 67 5.78 -10.31 7.75
C ALA A 67 5.58 -9.08 6.85
N GLN A 68 6.50 -8.13 6.92
CA GLN A 68 6.58 -7.07 5.91
C GLN A 68 6.83 -7.73 4.54
N GLY A 69 6.13 -7.26 3.52
CA GLY A 69 6.21 -7.80 2.16
C GLY A 69 5.33 -9.03 1.89
N GLU A 70 4.61 -9.54 2.91
CA GLU A 70 3.68 -10.65 2.69
C GLU A 70 2.52 -10.21 1.79
N ARG A 71 2.15 -11.07 0.83
CA ARG A 71 1.26 -10.74 -0.28
C ARG A 71 -0.17 -11.20 0.00
N PHE A 72 -1.12 -10.27 -0.02
CA PHE A 72 -2.54 -10.56 0.09
C PHE A 72 -3.32 -10.07 -1.13
N ASN A 73 -4.45 -10.73 -1.42
CA ASN A 73 -5.50 -10.11 -2.21
C ASN A 73 -6.28 -9.18 -1.29
N ALA A 74 -6.30 -7.90 -1.62
CA ALA A 74 -6.94 -6.86 -0.82
C ALA A 74 -7.99 -6.11 -1.65
N ASP A 75 -9.08 -5.76 -1.00
CA ASP A 75 -10.11 -4.90 -1.52
C ASP A 75 -9.70 -3.45 -1.31
N LYS A 76 -9.36 -2.75 -2.40
CA LYS A 76 -9.02 -1.32 -2.42
C LYS A 76 -10.30 -0.51 -2.54
N ARG A 77 -10.54 0.38 -1.57
CA ARG A 77 -11.68 1.31 -1.52
C ARG A 77 -11.19 2.73 -1.25
N GLY A 78 -11.78 3.74 -1.89
CA GLY A 78 -11.57 5.15 -1.54
C GLY A 78 -12.55 5.58 -0.45
N ILE A 79 -12.05 6.21 0.62
CA ILE A 79 -12.90 6.60 1.78
C ILE A 79 -13.02 8.11 1.91
N GLY A 80 -11.95 8.83 1.59
CA GLY A 80 -11.92 10.29 1.75
C GLY A 80 -10.71 10.87 1.04
N HIS A 81 -10.45 12.14 1.35
CA HIS A 81 -9.36 12.91 0.78
C HIS A 81 -8.63 13.67 1.88
N TYR A 82 -7.31 13.68 1.82
CA TYR A 82 -6.45 14.61 2.54
C TYR A 82 -6.04 15.71 1.56
N HIS A 83 -6.67 16.89 1.68
CA HIS A 83 -6.63 17.94 0.65
C HIS A 83 -7.04 17.41 -0.73
N SER A 84 -6.12 17.36 -1.69
CA SER A 84 -6.35 16.80 -3.03
C SER A 84 -6.04 15.30 -3.13
N THR A 85 -5.31 14.72 -2.18
CA THR A 85 -4.84 13.34 -2.22
C THR A 85 -5.90 12.37 -1.67
N ARG A 86 -6.21 11.31 -2.41
CA ARG A 86 -7.17 10.27 -1.99
C ARG A 86 -6.60 9.39 -0.87
N ILE A 87 -7.39 9.19 0.17
CA ILE A 87 -7.13 8.21 1.22
C ILE A 87 -7.72 6.87 0.78
N TRP A 88 -6.86 5.86 0.69
CA TRP A 88 -7.21 4.51 0.31
C TRP A 88 -7.30 3.61 1.54
N GLN A 89 -8.33 2.77 1.58
CA GLN A 89 -8.44 1.65 2.50
C GLN A 89 -8.23 0.35 1.76
N PHE A 90 -7.45 -0.53 2.37
CA PHE A 90 -7.14 -1.88 1.91
C PHE A 90 -7.67 -2.86 2.96
N SER A 91 -8.67 -3.65 2.56
CA SER A 91 -9.24 -4.68 3.43
C SER A 91 -8.77 -6.04 2.94
N MET A 92 -8.13 -6.83 3.80
CA MET A 92 -7.59 -8.14 3.45
C MET A 92 -8.08 -9.20 4.43
N ARG A 93 -8.27 -10.42 3.95
CA ARG A 93 -8.64 -11.57 4.78
C ARG A 93 -7.42 -12.40 5.12
N HIS A 94 -7.20 -12.61 6.41
CA HIS A 94 -6.17 -13.50 6.91
C HIS A 94 -6.67 -14.96 6.94
N HIS A 95 -5.75 -15.93 7.06
CA HIS A 95 -6.09 -17.36 7.03
C HIS A 95 -7.05 -17.76 8.17
N CYS A 96 -7.01 -17.07 9.31
CA CYS A 96 -7.90 -17.29 10.46
C CYS A 96 -9.31 -16.68 10.27
N GLY A 97 -9.59 -16.09 9.11
CA GLY A 97 -10.85 -15.42 8.78
C GLY A 97 -11.00 -14.01 9.36
N CYS A 98 -9.98 -13.49 10.04
CA CYS A 98 -9.96 -12.08 10.48
C CYS A 98 -9.84 -11.15 9.26
N ILE A 99 -10.58 -10.03 9.28
CA ILE A 99 -10.46 -8.97 8.29
C ILE A 99 -9.51 -7.92 8.87
N ILE A 100 -8.41 -7.67 8.17
CA ILE A 100 -7.42 -6.65 8.53
C ILE A 100 -7.63 -5.46 7.61
N THR A 101 -7.75 -4.28 8.20
CA THR A 101 -8.01 -3.03 7.49
C THR A 101 -6.84 -2.08 7.68
N ILE A 102 -6.23 -1.66 6.57
CA ILE A 102 -5.12 -0.70 6.53
C ILE A 102 -5.55 0.51 5.71
N GLN A 103 -5.20 1.71 6.17
CA GLN A 103 -5.42 2.96 5.44
C GLN A 103 -4.10 3.67 5.14
N SER A 104 -4.05 4.37 4.02
CA SER A 104 -2.95 5.29 3.71
C SER A 104 -3.09 6.59 4.49
N ASP A 105 -2.00 7.10 5.06
CA ASP A 105 -1.92 8.41 5.71
C ASP A 105 -1.00 9.35 4.92
N PRO A 106 -1.55 10.22 4.06
CA PRO A 106 -0.75 11.14 3.27
C PRO A 106 -0.02 12.22 4.09
N LYS A 107 -0.44 12.49 5.33
CA LYS A 107 0.19 13.52 6.17
C LYS A 107 1.56 13.06 6.70
N HIS A 108 1.64 11.78 7.07
CA HIS A 108 2.84 11.17 7.63
C HIS A 108 3.60 10.30 6.63
N CYS A 109 3.16 10.26 5.36
CA CYS A 109 3.70 9.40 4.30
C CYS A 109 3.72 7.90 4.68
N ASP A 110 2.75 7.49 5.51
CA ASP A 110 2.75 6.19 6.17
C ASP A 110 1.44 5.44 5.94
N TYR A 111 1.35 4.22 6.49
CA TYR A 111 0.11 3.46 6.57
C TYR A 111 -0.29 3.25 8.03
N ILE A 112 -1.60 3.33 8.29
CA ILE A 112 -2.19 3.09 9.59
C ILE A 112 -3.04 1.83 9.57
N VAL A 113 -2.91 1.01 10.62
CA VAL A 113 -3.80 -0.15 10.80
C VAL A 113 -5.03 0.34 11.55
N VAL A 114 -6.21 0.15 10.96
CA VAL A 114 -7.48 0.59 11.55
C VAL A 114 -8.11 -0.54 12.35
N GLU A 115 -8.16 -1.75 11.78
CA GLU A 115 -8.83 -2.90 12.38
C GLU A 115 -8.09 -4.22 12.10
N GLY A 116 -8.31 -5.21 12.98
CA GLY A 116 -7.90 -6.60 12.78
C GLY A 116 -6.44 -6.93 13.02
N ALA A 117 -5.58 -5.91 13.17
CA ALA A 117 -4.17 -6.12 13.49
C ALA A 117 -3.60 -4.98 14.34
N LYS A 118 -2.43 -5.23 14.94
CA LYS A 118 -1.61 -4.22 15.63
C LYS A 118 -0.29 -4.09 14.90
N LYS A 119 0.14 -2.84 14.64
CA LYS A 119 1.48 -2.56 14.10
C LYS A 119 2.52 -2.99 15.13
N LYS A 120 3.53 -3.76 14.71
CA LYS A 120 4.71 -3.97 15.53
C LYS A 120 5.45 -2.63 15.59
N VAL A 121 5.47 -2.03 16.77
CA VAL A 121 6.42 -0.95 17.04
C VAL A 121 7.75 -1.65 17.26
N GLU A 122 8.62 -1.62 16.26
CA GLU A 122 10.03 -1.80 16.57
C GLU A 122 10.36 -0.64 17.47
N GLY A 123 10.77 -0.93 18.71
CA GLY A 123 11.10 0.11 19.67
C GLY A 123 11.95 1.12 18.92
N VAL A 124 11.50 2.38 18.93
CA VAL A 124 12.34 3.48 18.47
C VAL A 124 13.66 3.22 19.19
N GLN A 125 14.71 2.87 18.46
CA GLN A 125 16.04 2.88 19.02
C GLN A 125 16.11 4.25 19.68
N SER A 126 16.11 4.27 21.01
CA SER A 126 16.24 5.51 21.75
C SER A 126 17.39 6.28 21.10
N ALA A 127 17.35 7.61 21.04
CA ALA A 127 18.41 8.37 20.37
C ALA A 127 19.83 7.92 20.82
N ALA A 128 19.95 7.41 22.05
CA ALA A 128 21.11 6.72 22.61
C ALA A 128 21.61 5.49 21.80
N GLU A 129 20.73 4.67 21.22
CA GLU A 129 21.08 3.49 20.40
C GLU A 129 21.38 3.86 18.93
N ALA A 130 20.82 4.96 18.42
CA ALA A 130 21.08 5.45 17.06
C ALA A 130 22.36 6.30 16.94
N GLY A 131 23.10 6.48 18.05
CA GLY A 131 24.29 7.35 18.11
C GLY A 131 23.96 8.84 17.95
N VAL A 132 22.69 9.22 18.12
CA VAL A 132 22.24 10.61 18.06
C VAL A 132 22.30 11.17 19.47
N ILE A 133 23.25 12.07 19.71
CA ILE A 133 23.35 12.79 20.99
C ILE A 133 22.11 13.67 21.13
N GLU A 134 21.21 13.33 22.06
CA GLU A 134 20.17 14.25 22.50
C GLU A 134 20.84 15.39 23.28
N LEU A 135 20.97 16.55 22.65
CA LEU A 135 21.43 17.76 23.31
C LEU A 135 20.29 18.28 24.19
N THR A 136 20.27 17.85 25.44
CA THR A 136 19.29 18.23 26.46
C THR A 136 19.38 19.71 26.82
N ASP A 137 20.55 20.34 26.66
CA ASP A 137 20.81 21.70 27.10
C ASP A 137 21.14 22.66 25.93
N ASP A 138 20.43 23.78 25.87
CA ASP A 138 20.61 24.79 24.81
C ASP A 138 22.00 25.46 24.86
N ALA A 139 22.62 25.49 26.04
CA ALA A 139 23.99 25.97 26.21
C ALA A 139 25.04 25.06 25.55
N GLU A 140 24.82 23.75 25.52
CA GLU A 140 25.73 22.80 24.85
C GLU A 140 25.56 22.86 23.33
N LYS A 141 24.32 23.09 22.85
CA LYS A 141 24.06 23.34 21.42
C LYS A 141 24.83 24.56 20.93
N GLU A 142 24.78 25.66 21.68
CA GLU A 142 25.51 26.89 21.31
C GLU A 142 27.04 26.70 21.29
N ARG A 143 27.58 25.95 22.25
CA ARG A 143 29.03 25.67 22.31
C ARG A 143 29.50 24.79 21.14
N LEU A 144 28.74 23.75 20.82
CA LEU A 144 28.98 22.89 19.66
C LEU A 144 28.85 23.63 18.31
N LEU A 145 28.00 24.66 18.24
CA LEU A 145 27.83 25.52 17.06
C LEU A 145 28.98 26.51 16.89
N LYS A 146 29.53 27.03 18.00
CA LYS A 146 30.62 28.01 17.99
C LYS A 146 32.00 27.37 17.81
N ASP A 147 32.22 26.19 18.39
CA ASP A 147 33.50 25.50 18.35
C ASP A 147 33.42 24.15 17.61
N PRO A 148 33.85 24.07 16.34
CA PRO A 148 33.80 22.83 15.56
C PRO A 148 34.72 21.71 16.07
N ILE A 149 35.66 22.02 16.98
CA ILE A 149 36.59 21.05 17.61
C ILE A 149 36.01 20.45 18.90
N TYR A 150 34.96 21.05 19.49
CA TYR A 150 34.41 20.66 20.80
C TYR A 150 33.89 19.21 20.87
N ARG A 151 33.67 18.54 19.73
CA ARG A 151 33.31 17.12 19.68
C ARG A 151 34.48 16.15 19.91
N HIS A 152 35.74 16.61 19.86
CA HIS A 152 36.93 15.75 19.80
C HIS A 152 37.97 16.02 20.91
N SER A 153 37.69 16.94 21.84
CA SER A 153 38.50 17.23 23.04
C SER A 153 37.93 16.57 24.27
#